data_AF-A0A924W8G5-F1
#
_entry.id   AF-A0A924W8G5-F1
#
_cell.length_a   1.000
_cell.length_b   1.000
_cell.length_c   1.000
_cell.angle_alpha   90.00
_cell.angle_beta   90.00
_cell.angle_gamma   90.00
#
_symmetry.space_group_name_H-M   'P 1'
#
loop_
_entity.id
_entity.type
_entity.pdbx_description
1 polymer ?
#
loop_
_entity_poly.entity_id
_entity_poly.type
_entity_poly.pdbx_seq_one_letter_code
_entity_poly.pdbx_strand_id
1 'polypeptide(L)'
;MRVPPALYAAMMQHHAHGVPHAEWHAARIPKDLVPVNARVAWEAARKVAKYPVDWNTPGAGLEFLEFHRTMMRNFLWIRPQAGLTSAFAPWPELPEWLRKLLPEDYLNACLFGIKERIAGGSADELGGFLEATGGFNGLGSNIHNIAHGLIALDEVKRHKSTPGNLADAGMDDPSTAHHNEHFWLLHGWIDNLYASWQRKNNEPHDQSPLNPMLGNEPEMPGDHMHMASAPIPVASPHDMPHAHADAAPTHAHPDPRTDEHGGSTHIHEPDKKGGSDGKNGKNGEGEKGKKPPQPTHKPTLAPALRAILRARFNPL
;
A
#
# COMPACT_ATOMS: atom_id res chain seq x y z
N MET A 1 -10.78 7.18 -0.49
CA MET A 1 -12.18 7.08 -0.01
C MET A 1 -12.18 6.30 1.28
N ARG A 2 -12.71 6.83 2.38
CA ARG A 2 -12.74 6.09 3.66
C ARG A 2 -13.85 5.04 3.66
N VAL A 3 -13.60 3.89 4.29
CA VAL A 3 -14.63 2.86 4.55
C VAL A 3 -15.81 3.45 5.35
N PRO A 4 -17.03 2.89 5.24
CA PRO A 4 -18.19 3.38 5.98
C PRO A 4 -17.92 3.54 7.49
N PRO A 5 -18.50 4.55 8.17
CA PRO A 5 -18.19 4.83 9.58
C PRO A 5 -18.38 3.64 10.54
N ALA A 6 -19.42 2.82 10.33
CA ALA A 6 -19.65 1.62 11.12
C ALA A 6 -18.54 0.58 10.95
N LEU A 7 -18.08 0.38 9.71
CA LEU A 7 -16.96 -0.52 9.41
C LEU A 7 -15.65 0.04 9.96
N TYR A 8 -15.40 1.34 9.81
CA TYR A 8 -14.24 1.99 10.41
C TYR A 8 -14.21 1.79 11.93
N ALA A 9 -15.32 2.02 12.62
CA ALA A 9 -15.41 1.86 14.06
C ALA A 9 -15.14 0.40 14.49
N ALA A 10 -15.72 -0.57 13.79
CA ALA A 10 -15.47 -1.99 14.04
C ALA A 10 -14.00 -2.36 13.79
N MET A 11 -13.42 -1.89 12.68
CA MET A 11 -12.01 -2.10 12.38
C MET A 11 -11.10 -1.53 13.46
N MET A 12 -11.35 -0.30 13.93
CA MET A 12 -10.56 0.30 15.01
C MET A 12 -10.70 -0.45 16.34
N GLN A 13 -11.87 -1.03 16.62
CA GLN A 13 -12.09 -1.87 17.79
C GLN A 13 -11.28 -3.17 17.71
N HIS A 14 -11.19 -3.79 16.52
CA HIS A 14 -10.50 -5.07 16.33
C HIS A 14 -9.01 -4.94 16.03
N HIS A 15 -8.56 -3.81 15.46
CA HIS A 15 -7.15 -3.52 15.20
C HIS A 15 -6.29 -3.49 16.47
N ALA A 16 -6.91 -3.34 17.65
CA ALA A 16 -6.22 -3.49 18.93
C ALA A 16 -5.60 -4.89 19.15
N HIS A 17 -5.99 -5.89 18.36
CA HIS A 17 -5.61 -7.30 18.55
C HIS A 17 -4.66 -7.86 17.47
N GLY A 18 -4.33 -7.10 16.43
CA GLY A 18 -3.42 -7.51 15.36
C GLY A 18 -2.11 -6.74 15.35
N VAL A 19 -1.12 -7.20 14.57
CA VAL A 19 0.07 -6.40 14.26
C VAL A 19 -0.38 -5.17 13.48
N PRO A 20 -0.12 -3.95 13.97
CA PRO A 20 -0.56 -2.77 13.24
C PRO A 20 0.24 -2.63 11.92
N HIS A 21 -0.51 -2.35 10.85
CA HIS A 21 -0.05 -2.44 9.45
C HIS A 21 1.22 -1.63 9.17
N ALA A 22 1.29 -0.42 9.74
CA ALA A 22 2.44 0.48 9.65
C ALA A 22 3.69 -0.12 10.28
N GLU A 23 3.55 -0.71 11.47
CA GLU A 23 4.62 -1.34 12.23
C GLU A 23 5.12 -2.60 11.53
N TRP A 24 4.24 -3.40 10.93
CA TRP A 24 4.66 -4.53 10.11
C TRP A 24 5.54 -4.09 8.93
N HIS A 25 5.11 -3.10 8.16
CA HIS A 25 5.93 -2.54 7.07
C HIS A 25 7.25 -1.95 7.57
N ALA A 26 7.22 -1.22 8.69
CA ALA A 26 8.43 -0.62 9.26
C ALA A 26 9.43 -1.68 9.75
N ALA A 27 8.93 -2.78 10.33
CA ALA A 27 9.75 -3.86 10.87
C ALA A 27 10.58 -4.59 9.79
N ARG A 28 10.11 -4.57 8.53
CA ARG A 28 10.74 -5.21 7.36
C ARG A 28 11.82 -4.35 6.69
N ILE A 29 12.02 -3.10 7.14
CA ILE A 29 13.11 -2.26 6.64
C ILE A 29 14.44 -2.82 7.14
N PRO A 30 15.43 -3.13 6.26
CA PRO A 30 16.76 -3.56 6.67
C PRO A 30 17.42 -2.57 7.62
N LYS A 31 18.03 -3.07 8.69
CA LYS A 31 18.57 -2.23 9.79
C LYS A 31 19.58 -1.18 9.32
N ASP A 32 20.36 -1.49 8.30
CA ASP A 32 21.36 -0.63 7.68
C ASP A 32 20.74 0.55 6.91
N LEU A 33 19.49 0.41 6.45
CA LEU A 33 18.71 1.47 5.82
C LEU A 33 17.94 2.34 6.82
N VAL A 34 17.92 1.99 8.11
CA VAL A 34 17.21 2.74 9.15
C VAL A 34 18.10 3.85 9.73
N PRO A 35 17.71 5.13 9.61
CA PRO A 35 18.40 6.25 10.24
C PRO A 35 18.57 6.05 11.75
N VAL A 36 19.70 6.49 12.31
CA VAL A 36 20.02 6.28 13.74
C VAL A 36 18.91 6.81 14.66
N ASN A 37 18.34 7.97 14.35
CA ASN A 37 17.24 8.58 15.12
C ASN A 37 15.90 7.84 14.99
N ALA A 38 15.78 6.88 14.08
CA ALA A 38 14.59 6.06 13.86
C ALA A 38 14.70 4.64 14.44
N ARG A 39 15.91 4.21 14.85
CA ARG A 39 16.19 2.83 15.27
C ARG A 39 15.34 2.37 16.45
N VAL A 40 15.12 3.23 17.45
CA VAL A 40 14.28 2.88 18.62
C VAL A 40 12.85 2.52 18.19
N ALA A 41 12.25 3.30 17.29
CA ALA A 41 10.91 3.03 16.78
C ALA A 41 10.88 1.78 15.88
N TRP A 42 11.92 1.57 15.08
CA TRP A 42 12.06 0.36 14.26
C TRP A 42 12.22 -0.90 15.12
N GLU A 43 13.02 -0.86 16.19
CA GLU A 43 13.15 -1.97 17.15
C GLU A 43 11.83 -2.25 17.86
N ALA A 44 11.05 -1.22 18.20
CA ALA A 44 9.71 -1.39 18.75
C ALA A 44 8.76 -2.05 17.74
N ALA A 45 8.80 -1.61 16.47
CA ALA A 45 8.03 -2.23 15.39
C ALA A 45 8.39 -3.71 15.19
N ARG A 46 9.68 -4.07 15.22
CA ARG A 46 10.13 -5.47 15.12
C ARG A 46 9.72 -6.35 16.28
N LYS A 47 9.53 -5.79 17.48
CA LYS A 47 9.04 -6.55 18.65
C LYS A 47 7.55 -6.89 18.55
N VAL A 48 6.77 -6.04 17.88
CA VAL A 48 5.33 -6.26 17.70
C VAL A 48 5.00 -7.01 16.41
N ALA A 49 5.84 -6.88 15.38
CA ALA A 49 5.73 -7.70 14.19
C ALA A 49 6.10 -9.15 14.51
N LYS A 50 5.21 -10.07 14.16
CA LYS A 50 5.46 -11.51 14.31
C LYS A 50 6.42 -11.94 13.20
N TYR A 51 7.68 -12.19 13.55
CA TYR A 51 8.75 -12.67 12.66
C TYR A 51 8.96 -11.84 11.37
N PRO A 52 9.25 -10.53 11.47
CA PRO A 52 9.44 -9.69 10.29
C PRO A 52 10.66 -10.15 9.49
N VAL A 53 10.43 -10.49 8.23
CA VAL A 53 11.48 -10.81 7.26
C VAL A 53 11.91 -9.52 6.59
N ASP A 54 13.21 -9.24 6.55
CA ASP A 54 13.70 -8.03 5.89
C ASP A 54 13.31 -8.09 4.41
N TRP A 55 12.83 -6.98 3.86
CA TRP A 55 12.17 -6.93 2.56
C TRP A 55 13.05 -7.33 1.36
N ASN A 56 14.33 -7.60 1.57
CA ASN A 56 15.35 -7.95 0.59
C ASN A 56 15.91 -9.36 0.84
N THR A 57 15.31 -10.12 1.74
CA THR A 57 15.71 -11.47 2.09
C THR A 57 14.73 -12.51 1.51
N PRO A 58 15.19 -13.74 1.20
CA PRO A 58 14.30 -14.82 0.77
C PRO A 58 13.17 -15.05 1.78
N GLY A 59 11.96 -15.29 1.28
CA GLY A 59 10.74 -15.45 2.08
C GLY A 59 9.96 -14.16 2.32
N ALA A 60 10.52 -12.98 2.03
CA ALA A 60 9.84 -11.70 2.22
C ALA A 60 8.58 -11.54 1.36
N GLY A 61 8.57 -12.13 0.17
CA GLY A 61 7.41 -12.13 -0.73
C GLY A 61 6.28 -13.03 -0.22
N LEU A 62 6.62 -14.23 0.29
CA LEU A 62 5.63 -15.12 0.89
C LEU A 62 5.01 -14.46 2.14
N GLU A 63 5.85 -13.89 3.01
CA GLU A 63 5.40 -13.15 4.19
C GLU A 63 4.41 -12.02 3.82
N PHE A 64 4.70 -11.27 2.74
CA PHE A 64 3.78 -10.25 2.23
C PHE A 64 2.42 -10.80 1.84
N LEU A 65 2.38 -11.94 1.15
CA LEU A 65 1.12 -12.57 0.73
C LEU A 65 0.32 -13.09 1.94
N GLU A 66 0.98 -13.76 2.89
CA GLU A 66 0.34 -14.32 4.08
C GLU A 66 -0.16 -13.25 5.05
N PHE A 67 0.62 -12.18 5.24
CA PHE A 67 0.24 -11.05 6.08
C PHE A 67 -1.04 -10.38 5.54
N HIS A 68 -1.05 -10.04 4.24
CA HIS A 68 -2.22 -9.39 3.64
C HIS A 68 -3.42 -10.32 3.51
N ARG A 69 -3.22 -11.63 3.30
CA ARG A 69 -4.32 -12.61 3.40
C ARG A 69 -4.93 -12.60 4.78
N THR A 70 -4.13 -12.60 5.84
CA THR A 70 -4.62 -12.55 7.22
C THR A 70 -5.45 -11.28 7.44
N MET A 71 -4.97 -10.13 6.96
CA MET A 71 -5.76 -8.88 6.99
C MET A 71 -7.08 -9.00 6.25
N MET A 72 -7.10 -9.57 5.04
CA MET A 72 -8.32 -9.78 4.26
C MET A 72 -9.32 -10.68 4.98
N ARG A 73 -8.87 -11.79 5.57
CA ARG A 73 -9.74 -12.70 6.31
C ARG A 73 -10.31 -12.05 7.57
N ASN A 74 -9.51 -11.27 8.30
CA ASN A 74 -10.00 -10.47 9.43
C ASN A 74 -11.05 -9.46 8.99
N PHE A 75 -10.82 -8.76 7.88
CA PHE A 75 -11.78 -7.82 7.31
C PHE A 75 -13.11 -8.48 6.94
N LEU A 76 -13.07 -9.65 6.31
CA LEU A 76 -14.26 -10.42 5.98
C LEU A 76 -15.07 -10.84 7.23
N TRP A 77 -14.40 -11.05 8.37
CA TRP A 77 -15.07 -11.32 9.65
C TRP A 77 -15.66 -10.07 10.30
N ILE A 78 -14.98 -8.92 10.18
CA ILE A 78 -15.42 -7.64 10.75
C ILE A 78 -16.63 -7.06 10.00
N ARG A 79 -16.70 -7.21 8.67
CA ARG A 79 -17.75 -6.60 7.83
C ARG A 79 -19.19 -6.91 8.30
N PRO A 80 -19.59 -8.17 8.54
CA PRO A 80 -20.93 -8.47 9.02
C PRO A 80 -21.24 -7.86 10.39
N GLN A 81 -20.24 -7.74 11.28
CA GLN A 81 -20.41 -7.12 12.60
C GLN A 81 -20.63 -5.61 12.51
N ALA A 82 -20.11 -4.99 11.46
CA ALA A 82 -20.40 -3.59 11.12
C ALA A 82 -21.76 -3.40 10.43
N GLY A 83 -22.59 -4.45 10.30
CA GLY A 83 -23.88 -4.40 9.61
C GLY A 83 -23.79 -4.45 8.09
N LEU A 84 -22.60 -4.71 7.51
CA LEU A 84 -22.40 -4.85 6.07
C LEU A 84 -22.62 -6.30 5.65
N THR A 85 -23.86 -6.64 5.29
CA THR A 85 -24.27 -8.01 4.95
C THR A 85 -24.09 -8.36 3.47
N SER A 86 -23.89 -7.37 2.59
CA SER A 86 -23.57 -7.63 1.20
C SER A 86 -22.23 -8.35 1.08
N ALA A 87 -22.16 -9.34 0.18
CA ALA A 87 -20.92 -10.04 -0.11
C ALA A 87 -19.84 -9.03 -0.54
N PHE A 88 -18.64 -9.17 0.03
CA PHE A 88 -17.49 -8.40 -0.43
C PHE A 88 -17.07 -8.94 -1.80
N ALA A 89 -16.95 -8.06 -2.79
CA ALA A 89 -16.47 -8.41 -4.12
C ALA A 89 -15.14 -7.69 -4.36
N PRO A 90 -13.99 -8.38 -4.24
CA PRO A 90 -12.71 -7.79 -4.62
C PRO A 90 -12.67 -7.52 -6.13
N TRP A 91 -11.69 -6.73 -6.56
CA TRP A 91 -11.48 -6.52 -7.99
C TRP A 91 -11.08 -7.84 -8.68
N PRO A 92 -11.79 -8.28 -9.74
CA PRO A 92 -11.38 -9.44 -10.52
C PRO A 92 -10.11 -9.15 -11.33
N GLU A 93 -9.93 -7.89 -11.72
CA GLU A 93 -8.78 -7.32 -12.39
C GLU A 93 -8.63 -5.85 -11.96
N LEU A 94 -7.46 -5.25 -12.19
CA LEU A 94 -7.28 -3.82 -11.94
C LEU A 94 -8.34 -3.00 -12.69
N PRO A 95 -9.04 -2.06 -12.04
CA PRO A 95 -10.11 -1.32 -12.68
C PRO A 95 -9.58 -0.43 -13.80
N GLU A 96 -10.39 -0.24 -14.84
CA GLU A 96 -9.99 0.46 -16.07
C GLU A 96 -9.39 1.85 -15.83
N TRP A 97 -9.92 2.60 -14.85
CA TRP A 97 -9.40 3.93 -14.52
C TRP A 97 -7.99 3.87 -13.96
N LEU A 98 -7.62 2.82 -13.21
CA LEU A 98 -6.28 2.64 -12.65
C LEU A 98 -5.33 2.12 -13.73
N ARG A 99 -5.81 1.22 -14.61
CA ARG A 99 -5.06 0.75 -15.78
C ARG A 99 -4.62 1.90 -16.68
N LYS A 100 -5.49 2.89 -16.92
CA LYS A 100 -5.18 4.10 -17.70
C LYS A 100 -4.12 5.01 -17.09
N LEU A 101 -3.83 4.87 -15.80
CA LEU A 101 -2.78 5.64 -15.12
C LEU A 101 -1.40 4.97 -15.21
N LEU A 102 -1.35 3.71 -15.67
CA LEU A 102 -0.13 2.95 -15.83
C LEU A 102 0.36 3.05 -17.28
N PRO A 103 1.67 3.19 -17.54
CA PRO A 103 2.22 3.01 -18.87
C PRO A 103 1.85 1.63 -19.42
N GLU A 104 1.44 1.56 -20.69
CA GLU A 104 0.92 0.33 -21.31
C GLU A 104 1.94 -0.81 -21.28
N ASP A 105 3.19 -0.51 -21.62
CA ASP A 105 4.32 -1.43 -21.65
C ASP A 105 4.61 -1.98 -20.25
N TYR A 106 4.52 -1.14 -19.22
CA TYR A 106 4.65 -1.56 -17.83
C TYR A 106 3.49 -2.48 -17.41
N LEU A 107 2.24 -2.11 -17.72
CA LEU A 107 1.07 -2.92 -17.37
C LEU A 107 1.11 -4.29 -18.05
N ASN A 108 1.48 -4.34 -19.33
CA ASN A 108 1.64 -5.59 -20.07
C ASN A 108 2.72 -6.49 -19.46
N ALA A 109 3.90 -5.93 -19.15
CA ALA A 109 4.96 -6.66 -18.48
C ALA A 109 4.55 -7.15 -17.08
N CYS A 110 3.81 -6.33 -16.33
CA CYS A 110 3.29 -6.69 -15.01
C CYS A 110 2.33 -7.89 -15.08
N LEU A 111 1.30 -7.80 -15.94
CA LEU A 111 0.31 -8.87 -16.10
C LEU A 111 0.93 -10.16 -16.63
N PHE A 112 1.92 -10.05 -17.53
CA PHE A 112 2.70 -11.20 -17.99
C PHE A 112 3.51 -11.83 -16.86
N GLY A 113 4.30 -11.03 -16.13
CA GLY A 113 5.14 -11.51 -15.04
C GLY A 113 4.35 -12.15 -13.88
N ILE A 114 3.15 -11.65 -13.58
CA ILE A 114 2.21 -12.28 -12.63
C ILE A 114 1.80 -13.68 -13.12
N LYS A 115 1.40 -13.79 -14.40
CA LYS A 115 0.96 -15.08 -14.98
C LYS A 115 2.08 -16.12 -14.97
N GLU A 116 3.31 -15.74 -15.33
CA GLU A 116 4.47 -16.64 -15.28
C GLU A 116 4.71 -17.19 -13.87
N ARG A 117 4.67 -16.31 -12.86
CA ARG A 117 4.90 -16.71 -11.46
C ARG A 117 3.78 -17.57 -10.90
N ILE A 118 2.52 -17.30 -11.27
CA ILE A 118 1.40 -18.20 -10.96
C ILE A 118 1.61 -19.58 -11.60
N ALA A 119 2.14 -19.63 -12.84
CA ALA A 119 2.27 -20.87 -13.59
C ALA A 119 3.45 -21.76 -13.15
N GLY A 120 4.57 -21.16 -12.73
CA GLY A 120 5.79 -21.93 -12.43
C GLY A 120 6.75 -21.29 -11.42
N GLY A 121 6.41 -20.16 -10.80
CA GLY A 121 7.19 -19.58 -9.72
C GLY A 121 6.78 -20.11 -8.35
N SER A 122 7.54 -19.77 -7.33
CA SER A 122 7.19 -19.93 -5.91
C SER A 122 6.29 -18.79 -5.41
N ALA A 123 5.64 -18.98 -4.26
CA ALA A 123 4.87 -17.91 -3.61
C ALA A 123 5.75 -16.71 -3.26
N ASP A 124 7.00 -16.96 -2.87
CA ASP A 124 7.96 -15.90 -2.56
C ASP A 124 8.28 -15.05 -3.80
N GLU A 125 8.45 -15.68 -4.97
CA GLU A 125 8.66 -14.96 -6.23
C GLU A 125 7.42 -14.18 -6.68
N LEU A 126 6.22 -14.72 -6.46
CA LEU A 126 4.96 -14.02 -6.75
C LEU A 126 4.81 -12.78 -5.86
N GLY A 127 4.92 -12.95 -4.54
CA GLY A 127 4.80 -11.85 -3.57
C GLY A 127 5.92 -10.82 -3.75
N GLY A 128 7.14 -11.32 -3.98
CA GLY A 128 8.32 -10.52 -4.28
C GLY A 128 8.13 -9.62 -5.49
N PHE A 129 7.56 -10.16 -6.56
CA PHE A 129 7.26 -9.39 -7.77
C PHE A 129 6.16 -8.35 -7.56
N LEU A 130 5.09 -8.70 -6.83
CA LEU A 130 3.97 -7.81 -6.56
C LEU A 130 4.39 -6.60 -5.69
N GLU A 131 5.17 -6.82 -4.63
CA GLU A 131 5.60 -5.79 -3.67
C GLU A 131 6.97 -5.14 -4.00
N ALA A 132 7.70 -5.71 -4.97
CA ALA A 132 9.13 -5.43 -5.23
C ALA A 132 10.02 -5.67 -3.99
N THR A 133 9.88 -6.84 -3.38
CA THR A 133 10.77 -7.36 -2.33
C THR A 133 11.76 -8.37 -2.89
N GLY A 134 12.67 -8.93 -2.08
CA GLY A 134 13.59 -10.00 -2.50
C GLY A 134 14.54 -9.68 -3.67
N GLY A 135 14.78 -8.38 -3.95
CA GLY A 135 15.61 -7.96 -5.10
C GLY A 135 14.85 -7.86 -6.43
N PHE A 136 13.52 -8.01 -6.45
CA PHE A 136 12.71 -7.85 -7.67
C PHE A 136 12.62 -6.38 -8.11
N ASN A 137 13.48 -5.97 -9.03
CA ASN A 137 13.55 -4.62 -9.61
C ASN A 137 13.34 -4.59 -11.15
N GLY A 138 12.75 -5.65 -11.71
CA GLY A 138 12.49 -5.76 -13.15
C GLY A 138 11.26 -4.98 -13.63
N LEU A 139 11.17 -4.77 -14.95
CA LEU A 139 9.99 -4.18 -15.60
C LEU A 139 8.73 -4.96 -15.22
N GLY A 140 7.68 -4.24 -14.79
CA GLY A 140 6.39 -4.82 -14.41
C GLY A 140 6.28 -5.27 -12.95
N SER A 141 7.36 -5.28 -12.16
CA SER A 141 7.26 -5.51 -10.70
C SER A 141 6.73 -4.26 -9.99
N ASN A 142 6.49 -4.34 -8.68
CA ASN A 142 6.12 -3.21 -7.83
C ASN A 142 4.68 -2.68 -7.99
N ILE A 143 3.78 -3.47 -8.60
CA ILE A 143 2.41 -3.02 -8.86
C ILE A 143 1.63 -2.66 -7.59
N HIS A 144 1.93 -3.33 -6.47
CA HIS A 144 1.35 -2.99 -5.16
C HIS A 144 1.62 -1.52 -4.80
N ASN A 145 2.90 -1.14 -4.71
CA ASN A 145 3.29 0.20 -4.26
C ASN A 145 2.83 1.26 -5.28
N ILE A 146 3.00 1.00 -6.58
CA ILE A 146 2.55 1.93 -7.64
C ILE A 146 1.03 2.13 -7.59
N ALA A 147 0.24 1.07 -7.41
CA ALA A 147 -1.21 1.19 -7.30
C ALA A 147 -1.61 2.07 -6.10
N HIS A 148 -0.98 1.89 -4.94
CA HIS A 148 -1.22 2.76 -3.77
C HIS A 148 -0.97 4.24 -4.09
N GLY A 149 0.18 4.59 -4.69
CA GLY A 149 0.51 5.96 -5.08
C GLY A 149 -0.46 6.54 -6.10
N LEU A 150 -0.79 5.78 -7.16
CA LEU A 150 -1.72 6.23 -8.20
C LEU A 150 -3.15 6.43 -7.69
N ILE A 151 -3.63 5.54 -6.82
CA ILE A 151 -4.94 5.70 -6.17
C ILE A 151 -4.93 6.96 -5.30
N ALA A 152 -3.88 7.19 -4.51
CA ALA A 152 -3.76 8.39 -3.67
C ALA A 152 -3.79 9.69 -4.52
N LEU A 153 -3.03 9.73 -5.61
CA LEU A 153 -2.98 10.88 -6.53
C LEU A 153 -4.33 11.14 -7.20
N ASP A 154 -5.00 10.10 -7.69
CA ASP A 154 -6.32 10.20 -8.31
C ASP A 154 -7.39 10.66 -7.30
N GLU A 155 -7.36 10.17 -6.07
CA GLU A 155 -8.27 10.61 -5.01
C GLU A 155 -8.09 12.10 -4.66
N VAL A 156 -6.84 12.57 -4.54
CA VAL A 156 -6.55 14.00 -4.33
C VAL A 156 -7.11 14.84 -5.47
N LYS A 157 -6.91 14.41 -6.73
CA LYS A 157 -7.41 15.09 -7.92
C LYS A 157 -8.94 15.14 -7.98
N ARG A 158 -9.62 14.04 -7.65
CA ARG A 158 -11.09 13.94 -7.71
C ARG A 158 -11.79 14.70 -6.59
N HIS A 159 -11.18 14.76 -5.40
CA HIS A 159 -11.81 15.35 -4.22
C HIS A 159 -11.37 16.80 -3.91
N LYS A 160 -10.49 17.39 -4.74
CA LYS A 160 -10.12 18.84 -4.85
C LYS A 160 -9.70 19.60 -3.58
N SER A 161 -9.60 18.93 -2.44
CA SER A 161 -9.15 19.39 -1.14
C SER A 161 -9.24 18.17 -0.25
N THR A 162 -8.24 17.83 0.56
CA THR A 162 -8.33 16.71 1.52
C THR A 162 -9.53 16.98 2.43
N PRO A 163 -10.73 16.42 2.18
CA PRO A 163 -11.78 16.57 3.17
C PRO A 163 -11.27 15.75 4.37
N GLY A 164 -11.65 16.11 5.61
CA GLY A 164 -11.07 15.48 6.81
C GLY A 164 -11.15 13.93 6.82
N ASN A 165 -11.96 13.34 5.94
CA ASN A 165 -12.10 11.91 5.67
C ASN A 165 -10.97 11.26 4.83
N LEU A 166 -10.13 12.00 4.09
CA LEU A 166 -8.95 11.44 3.42
C LEU A 166 -7.69 11.53 4.28
N ALA A 167 -7.64 12.47 5.23
CA ALA A 167 -6.49 12.65 6.12
C ALA A 167 -6.20 11.40 6.98
N ASP A 168 -7.23 10.63 7.31
CA ASP A 168 -7.12 9.38 8.05
C ASP A 168 -7.35 8.13 7.19
N ALA A 169 -7.37 8.25 5.86
CA ALA A 169 -7.57 7.13 4.93
C ALA A 169 -6.74 7.27 3.63
N GLY A 170 -5.55 7.88 3.72
CA GLY A 170 -4.66 8.07 2.57
C GLY A 170 -4.05 6.75 2.09
N MET A 171 -4.13 6.48 0.78
CA MET A 171 -3.55 5.25 0.19
C MET A 171 -2.03 5.25 0.14
N ASP A 172 -1.37 6.40 0.22
CA ASP A 172 0.09 6.56 0.19
C ASP A 172 0.76 6.30 1.56
N ASP A 173 -0.02 5.96 2.58
CA ASP A 173 0.46 5.85 3.96
C ASP A 173 -0.01 4.55 4.63
N PRO A 174 0.89 3.60 4.94
CA PRO A 174 0.48 2.33 5.53
C PRO A 174 -0.21 2.49 6.90
N SER A 175 0.02 3.59 7.62
CA SER A 175 -0.69 3.85 8.89
C SER A 175 -2.19 4.15 8.72
N THR A 176 -2.64 4.51 7.51
CA THR A 176 -4.02 4.91 7.25
C THR A 176 -4.63 4.27 6.01
N ALA A 177 -3.84 3.67 5.11
CA ALA A 177 -4.32 3.10 3.85
C ALA A 177 -5.42 2.05 4.07
N HIS A 178 -5.31 1.22 5.09
CA HIS A 178 -6.32 0.21 5.43
C HIS A 178 -7.68 0.81 5.83
N HIS A 179 -7.76 2.10 6.18
CA HIS A 179 -9.05 2.78 6.38
C HIS A 179 -9.73 3.18 5.06
N ASN A 180 -9.05 3.01 3.93
CA ASN A 180 -9.56 3.30 2.61
C ASN A 180 -10.28 2.09 2.00
N GLU A 181 -11.38 2.30 1.29
CA GLU A 181 -12.09 1.21 0.60
C GLU A 181 -11.25 0.58 -0.53
N HIS A 182 -10.48 1.40 -1.26
CA HIS A 182 -9.64 0.93 -2.35
C HIS A 182 -8.51 -0.01 -1.88
N PHE A 183 -8.07 0.12 -0.62
CA PHE A 183 -7.12 -0.82 -0.01
C PHE A 183 -7.67 -2.24 -0.06
N TRP A 184 -8.88 -2.45 0.47
CA TRP A 184 -9.48 -3.78 0.55
C TRP A 184 -9.75 -4.36 -0.84
N LEU A 185 -10.12 -3.53 -1.81
CA LEU A 185 -10.34 -3.95 -3.20
C LEU A 185 -9.03 -4.37 -3.90
N LEU A 186 -7.96 -3.60 -3.72
CA LEU A 186 -6.62 -3.90 -4.24
C LEU A 186 -6.04 -5.17 -3.60
N HIS A 187 -6.09 -5.27 -2.26
CA HIS A 187 -5.56 -6.43 -1.55
C HIS A 187 -6.41 -7.68 -1.76
N GLY A 188 -7.72 -7.55 -1.97
CA GLY A 188 -8.55 -8.67 -2.41
C GLY A 188 -8.20 -9.18 -3.80
N TRP A 189 -7.80 -8.31 -4.73
CA TRP A 189 -7.26 -8.72 -6.02
C TRP A 189 -5.93 -9.49 -5.87
N ILE A 190 -4.99 -8.95 -5.08
CA ILE A 190 -3.72 -9.63 -4.76
C ILE A 190 -3.96 -11.00 -4.09
N ASP A 191 -4.90 -11.06 -3.14
CA ASP A 191 -5.27 -12.29 -2.44
C ASP A 191 -5.82 -13.37 -3.39
N ASN A 192 -6.60 -12.96 -4.40
CA ASN A 192 -7.07 -13.86 -5.46
C ASN A 192 -5.94 -14.36 -6.37
N LEU A 193 -4.91 -13.55 -6.63
CA LEU A 193 -3.71 -14.00 -7.35
C LEU A 193 -2.97 -15.08 -6.55
N TYR A 194 -2.79 -14.87 -5.25
CA TYR A 194 -2.15 -15.85 -4.37
C TYR A 194 -2.98 -17.13 -4.26
N ALA A 195 -4.30 -17.04 -4.11
CA ALA A 195 -5.18 -18.21 -4.13
C ALA A 195 -5.11 -18.97 -5.46
N SER A 196 -4.90 -18.27 -6.57
CA SER A 196 -4.72 -18.90 -7.89
C SER A 196 -3.38 -19.64 -7.98
N TRP A 197 -2.30 -19.07 -7.45
CA TRP A 197 -1.02 -19.77 -7.31
C TRP A 197 -1.14 -21.02 -6.41
N GLN A 198 -1.81 -20.92 -5.26
CA GLN A 198 -2.01 -22.07 -4.38
C GLN A 198 -2.81 -23.18 -5.04
N ARG A 199 -3.93 -22.84 -5.71
CA ARG A 199 -4.71 -23.81 -6.49
C ARG A 199 -3.87 -24.51 -7.55
N LYS A 200 -3.01 -23.76 -8.25
CA LYS A 200 -2.11 -24.32 -9.27
C LYS A 200 -1.09 -25.31 -8.69
N ASN A 201 -0.65 -25.07 -7.45
CA ASN A 201 0.35 -25.88 -6.74
C ASN A 201 -0.26 -26.91 -5.76
N ASN A 202 -1.59 -27.11 -5.78
CA ASN A 202 -2.32 -27.97 -4.85
C ASN A 202 -2.14 -27.61 -3.37
N GLU A 203 -1.95 -26.33 -3.08
CA GLU A 203 -1.85 -25.82 -1.72
C GLU A 203 -3.22 -25.39 -1.13
N PRO A 204 -3.39 -25.44 0.19
CA PRO A 204 -4.58 -24.92 0.87
C PRO A 204 -4.77 -23.43 0.61
N HIS A 205 -5.95 -23.05 0.12
CA HIS A 205 -6.31 -21.65 -0.15
C HIS A 205 -7.51 -21.22 0.70
N ASP A 206 -7.24 -20.91 1.96
CA ASP A 206 -8.27 -20.47 2.90
C ASP A 206 -8.49 -18.95 2.84
N GLN A 207 -9.56 -18.54 2.16
CA GLN A 207 -10.04 -17.15 2.13
C GLN A 207 -11.26 -16.94 3.04
N SER A 208 -11.54 -17.87 3.96
CA SER A 208 -12.68 -17.76 4.88
C SER A 208 -12.44 -16.68 5.94
N PRO A 209 -13.51 -16.05 6.47
CA PRO A 209 -13.40 -15.08 7.56
C PRO A 209 -12.60 -15.61 8.75
N LEU A 210 -11.66 -14.81 9.25
CA LEU A 210 -10.83 -15.14 10.42
C LEU A 210 -11.21 -14.22 11.59
N ASN A 211 -11.51 -14.78 12.76
CA ASN A 211 -11.79 -13.98 13.94
C ASN A 211 -10.48 -13.47 14.57
N PRO A 212 -10.20 -12.15 14.55
CA PRO A 212 -8.98 -11.58 15.11
C PRO A 212 -8.91 -11.70 16.64
N MET A 213 -10.03 -12.00 17.32
CA MET A 213 -10.09 -12.13 18.78
C MET A 213 -9.64 -13.50 19.29
N LEU A 214 -9.67 -14.54 18.45
CA LEU A 214 -9.41 -15.91 18.91
C LEU A 214 -7.92 -16.26 18.99
N GLY A 215 -7.03 -15.31 18.72
CA GLY A 215 -5.59 -15.59 18.72
C GLY A 215 -5.27 -16.77 17.81
N ASN A 216 -6.02 -16.92 16.71
CA ASN A 216 -5.79 -17.93 15.68
C ASN A 216 -4.53 -17.54 14.93
N GLU A 217 -3.42 -17.67 15.63
CA GLU A 217 -2.10 -17.54 15.08
C GLU A 217 -1.98 -18.61 14.00
N PRO A 218 -1.69 -18.24 12.74
CA PRO A 218 -1.20 -19.24 11.82
C PRO A 218 0.02 -19.87 12.50
N GLU A 219 -0.06 -21.18 12.75
CA GLU A 219 1.13 -21.99 12.95
C GLU A 219 1.92 -21.84 11.66
N MET A 220 2.81 -20.83 11.63
CA MET A 220 3.85 -20.77 10.62
C MET A 220 4.55 -22.12 10.69
N PRO A 221 4.74 -22.84 9.57
CA PRO A 221 5.42 -24.12 9.59
C PRO A 221 6.81 -23.92 10.19
N GLY A 222 6.93 -24.22 11.49
CA GLY A 222 8.17 -24.12 12.22
C GLY A 222 9.20 -25.04 11.58
N ASP A 223 10.40 -24.52 11.35
CA ASP A 223 11.62 -25.26 11.01
C ASP A 223 11.66 -26.10 9.71
N HIS A 224 10.66 -26.02 8.82
CA HIS A 224 10.76 -26.68 7.51
C HIS A 224 11.27 -25.79 6.36
N MET A 225 11.72 -24.56 6.63
CA MET A 225 12.41 -23.70 5.64
C MET A 225 13.86 -24.14 5.31
N HIS A 226 14.16 -25.43 5.41
CA HIS A 226 15.30 -26.09 4.78
C HIS A 226 14.89 -26.89 3.54
N MET A 227 13.80 -26.53 2.86
CA MET A 227 13.59 -27.02 1.50
C MET A 227 14.59 -26.33 0.59
N ALA A 228 15.53 -27.13 0.08
CA ALA A 228 16.59 -26.74 -0.82
C ALA A 228 16.07 -25.80 -1.91
N SER A 229 16.57 -24.56 -1.91
CA SER A 229 16.60 -23.77 -3.13
C SER A 229 17.25 -24.65 -4.20
N ALA A 230 16.48 -25.11 -5.18
CA ALA A 230 17.08 -25.58 -6.41
C ALA A 230 17.98 -24.43 -6.90
N PRO A 231 19.26 -24.68 -7.22
CA PRO A 231 20.15 -23.62 -7.66
C PRO A 231 19.51 -22.92 -8.86
N ILE A 232 19.34 -21.60 -8.74
CA ILE A 232 18.98 -20.75 -9.87
C ILE A 232 20.03 -21.06 -10.96
N PRO A 233 19.63 -21.51 -12.16
CA PRO A 233 20.57 -21.64 -13.26
C PRO A 233 21.10 -20.24 -13.55
N VAL A 234 22.33 -19.97 -13.14
CA VAL A 234 23.08 -18.80 -13.56
C VAL A 234 23.21 -18.94 -15.07
N ALA A 235 22.53 -18.07 -15.82
CA ALA A 235 22.73 -17.98 -17.25
C ALA A 235 24.22 -17.78 -17.51
N SER A 236 24.82 -18.74 -18.19
CA SER A 236 26.23 -18.70 -18.58
C SER A 236 26.43 -17.44 -19.45
N PRO A 237 27.44 -16.59 -19.20
CA PRO A 237 27.64 -15.32 -19.91
C PRO A 237 28.07 -15.46 -21.39
N HIS A 238 27.84 -16.63 -22.01
CA HIS A 238 28.31 -16.95 -23.36
C HIS A 238 27.25 -17.05 -24.45
N ASP A 239 25.95 -16.95 -24.14
CA ASP A 239 24.88 -16.97 -25.14
C ASP A 239 24.13 -15.64 -25.21
N MET A 240 24.79 -14.61 -25.75
CA MET A 240 24.14 -13.40 -26.25
C MET A 240 24.52 -13.23 -27.73
N PRO A 241 23.56 -13.29 -28.68
CA PRO A 241 23.87 -13.03 -30.08
C PRO A 241 24.29 -11.56 -30.27
N HIS A 242 25.41 -11.36 -30.94
CA HIS A 242 25.95 -10.07 -31.34
C HIS A 242 24.92 -9.26 -32.13
N ALA A 243 24.40 -8.20 -31.53
CA ALA A 243 23.68 -7.15 -32.26
C ALA A 243 24.70 -6.24 -32.95
N HIS A 244 24.62 -6.20 -34.28
CA HIS A 244 25.36 -5.31 -35.14
C HIS A 244 25.09 -3.84 -34.80
N ALA A 245 26.16 -3.09 -34.55
CA ALA A 245 26.15 -1.65 -34.52
C ALA A 245 26.27 -1.13 -35.96
N ASP A 246 25.35 -0.27 -36.39
CA ASP A 246 25.59 0.60 -37.55
C ASP A 246 24.89 1.96 -37.41
N ALA A 247 25.70 2.98 -37.67
CA ALA A 247 25.43 4.32 -38.20
C ALA A 247 24.51 5.30 -37.43
N ALA A 248 25.16 6.34 -36.88
CA ALA A 248 24.58 7.66 -36.69
C ALA A 248 24.22 8.33 -38.03
N PRO A 249 23.36 9.37 -37.99
CA PRO A 249 23.81 10.61 -38.60
C PRO A 249 23.56 11.86 -37.74
N THR A 250 24.55 12.74 -37.83
CA THR A 250 24.62 14.13 -37.43
C THR A 250 23.57 14.99 -38.13
N HIS A 251 22.88 15.87 -37.40
CA HIS A 251 22.49 17.18 -37.92
C HIS A 251 22.48 18.23 -36.80
N ALA A 252 23.12 19.35 -37.12
CA ALA A 252 23.30 20.54 -36.30
C ALA A 252 22.34 21.66 -36.73
N HIS A 253 22.25 22.67 -35.85
CA HIS A 253 21.73 24.05 -36.00
C HIS A 253 20.23 24.30 -35.69
N PRO A 254 19.85 25.55 -35.35
CA PRO A 254 20.48 26.45 -34.37
C PRO A 254 19.47 27.09 -33.40
N ASP A 255 20.02 27.70 -32.34
CA ASP A 255 19.40 28.66 -31.43
C ASP A 255 18.91 29.93 -32.19
N PRO A 256 17.76 30.51 -31.79
CA PRO A 256 17.77 31.97 -31.64
C PRO A 256 17.19 32.44 -30.30
N ARG A 257 17.98 33.33 -29.69
CA ARG A 257 17.59 34.29 -28.66
C ARG A 257 16.61 35.36 -29.19
N THR A 258 16.12 36.12 -28.20
CA THR A 258 15.39 37.40 -28.21
C THR A 258 13.85 37.21 -28.27
N ASP A 259 13.01 37.84 -27.46
CA ASP A 259 13.06 39.18 -26.86
C ASP A 259 12.26 39.30 -25.54
N GLU A 260 12.61 40.35 -24.83
CA GLU A 260 11.96 40.95 -23.67
C GLU A 260 10.55 41.49 -23.99
N HIS A 261 9.64 41.45 -23.00
CA HIS A 261 8.58 42.42 -22.66
C HIS A 261 7.76 41.81 -21.50
N GLY A 262 7.66 42.41 -20.31
CA GLY A 262 7.17 43.75 -20.04
C GLY A 262 5.65 43.67 -19.80
N GLY A 263 5.20 43.55 -18.54
CA GLY A 263 3.77 43.43 -18.26
C GLY A 263 3.39 43.28 -16.79
N SER A 264 3.82 44.23 -15.95
CA SER A 264 3.26 44.43 -14.61
C SER A 264 1.83 44.94 -14.71
N THR A 265 0.85 44.24 -14.11
CA THR A 265 -0.50 44.77 -13.92
C THR A 265 -0.87 44.71 -12.43
N HIS A 266 -1.10 45.90 -11.89
CA HIS A 266 -1.66 46.17 -10.58
C HIS A 266 -3.02 45.50 -10.41
N ILE A 267 -3.19 44.70 -9.36
CA ILE A 267 -4.51 44.33 -8.85
C ILE A 267 -4.84 45.30 -7.71
N HIS A 268 -5.91 46.07 -7.93
CA HIS A 268 -6.54 46.95 -6.95
C HIS A 268 -7.32 46.10 -5.93
N GLU A 269 -6.95 46.17 -4.65
CA GLU A 269 -7.85 45.87 -3.54
C GLU A 269 -8.83 47.02 -3.33
N PRO A 270 -10.11 46.72 -3.04
CA PRO A 270 -10.91 47.60 -2.22
C PRO A 270 -11.25 46.96 -0.87
N ASP A 271 -10.84 47.67 0.18
CA ASP A 271 -11.41 47.63 1.52
C ASP A 271 -12.94 47.62 1.50
N LYS A 272 -13.54 46.70 2.28
CA LYS A 272 -14.87 46.94 2.89
C LYS A 272 -14.90 46.54 4.36
N LYS A 273 -15.01 47.59 5.17
CA LYS A 273 -15.45 47.62 6.57
C LYS A 273 -16.95 47.25 6.72
N GLY A 274 -17.30 46.83 7.94
CA GLY A 274 -18.66 46.80 8.50
C GLY A 274 -19.15 45.36 8.65
N GLY A 275 -19.40 44.78 9.82
CA GLY A 275 -19.91 45.37 11.07
C GLY A 275 -21.31 44.83 11.29
N SER A 276 -21.55 44.04 12.34
CA SER A 276 -22.62 44.28 13.32
C SER A 276 -22.76 43.10 14.29
N ASP A 277 -22.88 43.47 15.55
CA ASP A 277 -23.33 42.68 16.67
C ASP A 277 -24.64 41.93 16.41
N GLY A 278 -24.74 40.73 16.98
CA GLY A 278 -25.96 39.92 17.04
C GLY A 278 -25.93 38.98 18.23
N LYS A 279 -26.20 39.50 19.43
CA LYS A 279 -26.60 38.73 20.61
C LYS A 279 -28.00 38.11 20.38
N ASN A 280 -28.20 36.82 20.68
CA ASN A 280 -29.27 36.33 21.57
C ASN A 280 -29.44 34.80 21.63
N GLY A 281 -29.86 34.32 22.82
CA GLY A 281 -30.49 33.01 23.09
C GLY A 281 -29.50 31.92 23.47
N LYS A 282 -29.17 31.63 24.74
CA LYS A 282 -29.98 31.16 25.88
C LYS A 282 -30.89 29.94 25.59
N ASN A 283 -30.54 28.86 26.31
CA ASN A 283 -31.35 27.75 26.83
C ASN A 283 -31.30 26.42 26.06
N GLY A 284 -30.80 25.40 26.77
CA GLY A 284 -30.83 24.00 26.39
C GLY A 284 -29.80 23.21 27.18
N GLU A 285 -29.94 23.12 28.50
CA GLU A 285 -29.22 22.13 29.32
C GLU A 285 -29.76 20.73 28.97
N GLY A 286 -29.24 20.19 27.86
CA GLY A 286 -29.35 18.78 27.51
C GLY A 286 -28.23 18.03 28.20
N GLU A 287 -28.62 17.08 29.04
CA GLU A 287 -27.81 16.09 29.72
C GLU A 287 -26.68 15.58 28.80
N LYS A 288 -25.44 16.00 29.12
CA LYS A 288 -24.24 15.61 28.38
C LYS A 288 -23.98 14.13 28.63
N GLY A 289 -24.52 13.29 27.74
CA GLY A 289 -24.04 11.91 27.58
C GLY A 289 -22.52 11.96 27.44
N LYS A 290 -21.82 11.42 28.44
CA LYS A 290 -20.35 11.35 28.45
C LYS A 290 -19.93 10.69 27.14
N LYS A 291 -19.32 11.48 26.23
CA LYS A 291 -18.66 10.93 25.06
C LYS A 291 -17.68 9.85 25.57
N PRO A 292 -17.75 8.61 25.05
CA PRO A 292 -16.79 7.59 25.42
C PRO A 292 -15.37 8.15 25.19
N PRO A 293 -14.43 7.89 26.11
CA PRO A 293 -13.07 8.39 25.99
C PRO A 293 -12.50 7.94 24.64
N GLN A 294 -12.04 8.90 23.84
CA GLN A 294 -11.33 8.56 22.62
C GLN A 294 -10.02 7.88 23.01
N PRO A 295 -9.68 6.71 22.44
CA PRO A 295 -8.41 6.05 22.70
C PRO A 295 -7.26 6.98 22.28
N THR A 296 -6.40 7.34 23.25
CA THR A 296 -5.28 8.28 23.07
C THR A 296 -3.98 7.62 22.61
N HIS A 297 -3.97 6.29 22.42
CA HIS A 297 -2.82 5.60 21.88
C HIS A 297 -2.86 5.64 20.35
N LYS A 298 -2.28 6.69 19.77
CA LYS A 298 -1.76 6.59 18.40
C LYS A 298 -0.28 6.22 18.51
N PRO A 299 0.11 4.94 18.36
CA PRO A 299 1.47 4.65 17.98
C PRO A 299 1.68 5.31 16.62
N THR A 300 2.33 6.48 16.63
CA THR A 300 2.76 7.13 15.40
C THR A 300 4.16 6.64 15.12
N LEU A 301 4.33 5.91 14.01
CA LEU A 301 5.65 5.65 13.43
C LEU A 301 6.51 6.91 13.48
N ALA A 302 7.80 6.75 13.84
CA ALA A 302 8.74 7.85 13.80
C ALA A 302 8.70 8.53 12.41
N PRO A 303 8.75 9.87 12.31
CA PRO A 303 8.64 10.59 11.04
C PRO A 303 9.60 10.07 9.95
N ALA A 304 10.81 9.68 10.33
CA ALA A 304 11.81 9.11 9.42
C ALA A 304 11.39 7.73 8.85
N LEU A 305 10.78 6.85 9.65
CA LEU A 305 10.25 5.57 9.13
C LEU A 305 9.07 5.82 8.20
N ARG A 306 8.19 6.74 8.56
CA ARG A 306 7.06 7.14 7.71
C ARG A 306 7.53 7.69 6.37
N ALA A 307 8.61 8.48 6.36
CA ALA A 307 9.20 9.01 5.12
C ALA A 307 9.78 7.89 4.24
N ILE A 308 10.49 6.91 4.81
CA ILE A 308 11.01 5.75 4.08
C ILE A 308 9.86 4.95 3.45
N LEU A 309 8.81 4.68 4.22
CA LEU A 309 7.64 3.95 3.72
C LEU A 309 6.94 4.74 2.62
N ARG A 310 6.65 6.04 2.82
CA ARG A 310 6.02 6.87 1.79
C ARG A 310 6.82 6.91 0.49
N ALA A 311 8.15 7.03 0.56
CA ALA A 311 9.00 7.02 -0.63
C ALA A 311 8.91 5.69 -1.40
N ARG A 312 8.71 4.57 -0.70
CA ARG A 312 8.49 3.26 -1.33
C ARG A 312 7.11 3.14 -1.97
N PHE A 313 6.07 3.68 -1.32
CA PHE A 313 4.68 3.66 -1.80
C PHE A 313 4.38 4.68 -2.92
N ASN A 314 5.24 5.69 -3.11
CA ASN A 314 5.14 6.62 -4.22
C ASN A 314 6.50 6.77 -4.95
N PRO A 315 6.88 5.78 -5.77
CA PRO A 315 8.16 5.81 -6.50
C PRO A 315 8.13 6.72 -7.75
N LEU A 316 6.96 7.28 -8.10
CA LEU A 316 6.74 8.17 -9.25
C LEU A 316 6.65 9.64 -8.84
#